data_AF-A0AAW2TA17-F1
#
_entry.id   AF-A0AAW2TA17-F1
#
_cell.length_a   1.000
_cell.length_b   1.000
_cell.length_c   1.000
_cell.angle_alpha   90.00
_cell.angle_beta   90.00
_cell.angle_gamma   90.00
#
_symmetry.space_group_name_H-M   'P 1'
#
loop_
_entity.id
_entity.type
_entity.pdbx_description
1 polymer ?
#
loop_
_entity_poly.entity_id
_entity_poly.type
_entity_poly.pdbx_seq_one_letter_code
_entity_poly.pdbx_strand_id
1 'polypeptide(L)'
;MNVFRLAGDITHLLSVVFLLLKIRTMKSCAGISLKTQQLYVVVFVARYLDLFTRYYSLYNTVLWTFSLYLEAVAILPQLILLQRTKNIDNLTAHYVFLLGAYRALYLLNWVYRFFMETHRIRWIPWLSGLVQTALYADFFYYYINSWKNNEKLKLPA
;
A
#
# COMPACT_ATOMS: atom_id res chain seq x y z
N MET A 1 -12.39 -17.31 -1.22
CA MET A 1 -12.03 -16.09 -0.45
C MET A 1 -11.45 -16.56 0.86
N ASN A 2 -10.27 -16.10 1.25
CA ASN A 2 -9.51 -16.64 2.38
C ASN A 2 -9.19 -15.54 3.42
N VAL A 3 -8.85 -15.95 4.64
CA VAL A 3 -8.66 -15.06 5.79
C VAL A 3 -7.60 -14.00 5.52
N PHE A 4 -6.48 -14.35 4.89
CA PHE A 4 -5.41 -13.39 4.56
C PHE A 4 -5.86 -12.29 3.60
N ARG A 5 -6.72 -12.61 2.63
CA ARG A 5 -7.25 -11.60 1.69
C ARG A 5 -8.19 -10.65 2.42
N LEU A 6 -9.11 -11.20 3.21
CA LEU A 6 -10.05 -10.40 3.99
C LEU A 6 -9.32 -9.47 4.96
N ALA A 7 -8.32 -10.00 5.69
CA ALA A 7 -7.50 -9.20 6.59
C ALA A 7 -6.73 -8.12 5.84
N GLY A 8 -6.16 -8.42 4.67
CA GLY A 8 -5.52 -7.44 3.80
C GLY A 8 -6.48 -6.32 3.39
N ASP A 9 -7.68 -6.67 2.91
CA ASP A 9 -8.68 -5.70 2.47
C ASP A 9 -9.12 -4.76 3.61
N ILE A 10 -9.37 -5.32 4.80
CA ILE A 10 -9.70 -4.54 6.00
C ILE A 10 -8.54 -3.64 6.40
N THR A 11 -7.30 -4.15 6.38
CA THR A 11 -6.10 -3.37 6.72
C THR A 11 -5.90 -2.21 5.75
N HIS A 12 -6.15 -2.43 4.46
CA HIS A 12 -6.09 -1.37 3.45
C HIS A 12 -7.17 -0.31 3.72
N LEU A 13 -8.41 -0.72 3.99
CA LEU A 13 -9.49 0.22 4.36
C LEU A 13 -9.12 1.04 5.60
N LEU A 14 -8.59 0.39 6.64
CA LEU A 14 -8.15 1.05 7.87
C LEU A 14 -7.07 2.09 7.57
N SER A 15 -6.10 1.81 6.69
CA SER A 15 -5.08 2.81 6.31
C SER A 15 -5.71 4.09 5.75
N VAL A 16 -6.72 3.98 4.89
CA VAL A 16 -7.44 5.13 4.32
C VAL A 16 -8.22 5.87 5.41
N VAL A 17 -8.86 5.14 6.33
CA VAL A 17 -9.54 5.75 7.48
C VAL A 17 -8.57 6.53 8.36
N PHE A 18 -7.38 5.99 8.67
CA PHE A 18 -6.35 6.69 9.44
C PHE A 18 -5.87 7.97 8.76
N LEU A 19 -5.69 7.94 7.43
CA LEU A 19 -5.36 9.12 6.65
C LEU A 19 -6.45 10.20 6.77
N LEU A 20 -7.73 9.81 6.64
CA LEU A 20 -8.86 10.74 6.76
C LEU A 20 -8.99 11.30 8.18
N LEU A 21 -8.82 10.45 9.20
CA LEU A 21 -8.81 10.87 10.60
C LEU A 21 -7.68 11.86 10.88
N LYS A 22 -6.47 11.60 10.35
CA LYS A 22 -5.36 12.55 10.44
C LYS A 22 -5.73 13.92 9.88
N ILE A 23 -6.31 13.96 8.68
CA ILE A 23 -6.69 15.22 8.03
C ILE A 23 -7.77 15.95 8.85
N ARG A 24 -8.77 15.23 9.37
CA ARG A 24 -9.86 15.81 10.16
C ARG A 24 -9.39 16.32 11.52
N THR A 25 -8.63 15.52 12.25
CA THR A 25 -8.17 15.84 13.61
C THR A 25 -7.10 16.93 13.61
N MET A 26 -6.13 16.85 12.70
CA MET A 26 -5.04 17.83 12.61
C MET A 26 -5.42 19.08 11.82
N LYS A 27 -6.57 19.07 11.12
CA LYS A 27 -7.00 20.11 10.18
C LYS A 27 -5.90 20.53 9.19
N SER A 28 -5.01 19.58 8.85
CA SER A 28 -3.79 19.84 8.08
C SER A 28 -3.37 18.61 7.28
N CYS A 29 -2.87 18.86 6.08
CA CYS A 29 -2.29 17.85 5.18
C CYS A 29 -0.75 17.78 5.28
N ALA A 30 -0.12 18.48 6.23
CA ALA A 30 1.34 18.44 6.42
C ALA A 30 1.85 17.00 6.59
N GLY A 31 2.97 16.64 5.94
CA GLY A 31 3.52 15.28 5.99
C GLY A 31 2.84 14.24 5.09
N ILE A 32 1.84 14.64 4.28
CA ILE A 32 1.19 13.78 3.28
C ILE A 32 1.57 14.26 1.88
N SER A 33 2.02 13.33 1.03
CA SER A 33 2.42 13.59 -0.34
C SER A 33 1.21 13.60 -1.26
N LEU A 34 0.92 14.77 -1.85
CA LEU A 34 -0.13 14.93 -2.85
C LEU A 34 0.11 14.04 -4.08
N LYS A 35 1.38 13.89 -4.50
CA LYS A 35 1.76 13.03 -5.64
C LYS A 35 1.35 11.58 -5.39
N THR A 36 1.59 11.05 -4.20
CA THR A 36 1.16 9.70 -3.83
C THR A 36 -0.35 9.56 -3.88
N GLN A 37 -1.12 10.53 -3.37
CA GLN A 37 -2.58 10.49 -3.43
C GLN A 37 -3.09 10.51 -4.88
N GLN A 38 -2.52 11.36 -5.74
CA GLN A 38 -2.86 11.40 -7.16
C GLN A 38 -2.57 10.05 -7.85
N LEU A 39 -1.42 9.43 -7.57
CA LEU A 39 -1.07 8.12 -8.11
C LEU A 39 -2.05 7.03 -7.64
N TYR A 40 -2.45 7.02 -6.37
CA TYR A 40 -3.46 6.09 -5.88
C TYR A 40 -4.83 6.29 -6.53
N VAL A 41 -5.25 7.53 -6.79
CA VAL A 41 -6.48 7.80 -7.54
C VAL A 41 -6.40 7.19 -8.96
N VAL A 42 -5.28 7.37 -9.66
CA VAL A 42 -5.07 6.77 -10.99
C VAL A 42 -5.11 5.25 -10.92
N VAL A 43 -4.47 4.64 -9.91
CA VAL A 43 -4.52 3.19 -9.67
C VAL A 43 -5.96 2.71 -9.52
N PHE A 44 -6.76 3.36 -8.67
CA PHE A 44 -8.14 2.94 -8.43
C PHE A 44 -9.03 3.10 -9.66
N VAL A 45 -8.89 4.21 -10.39
CA VAL A 45 -9.63 4.42 -11.65
C VAL A 45 -9.26 3.34 -12.68
N ALA A 46 -7.98 3.10 -12.92
CA ALA A 46 -7.54 2.09 -13.88
C ALA A 46 -7.93 0.67 -13.48
N ARG A 47 -7.95 0.37 -12.17
CA ARG A 47 -8.28 -0.96 -11.64
C ARG A 47 -9.77 -1.29 -11.71
N TYR A 48 -10.64 -0.30 -11.53
CA TYR A 48 -12.09 -0.50 -11.44
C TYR A 48 -12.88 -0.02 -12.66
N LEU A 49 -12.19 0.32 -13.75
CA LEU A 49 -12.83 0.71 -15.01
C LEU A 49 -13.67 -0.42 -15.62
N ASP A 50 -13.29 -1.67 -15.35
CA ASP A 50 -14.01 -2.87 -15.75
C ASP A 50 -15.33 -3.07 -14.98
N LEU A 51 -15.56 -2.37 -13.86
CA LEU A 51 -16.79 -2.50 -13.09
C LEU A 51 -18.05 -2.17 -13.91
N PHE A 52 -17.92 -1.26 -14.87
CA PHE A 52 -19.01 -0.82 -15.74
C PHE A 52 -19.07 -1.60 -17.06
N THR A 53 -18.12 -2.51 -17.33
CA THR A 53 -18.03 -3.23 -18.61
C THR A 53 -17.83 -4.73 -18.39
N ARG A 54 -18.76 -5.56 -18.89
CA ARG A 54 -18.66 -7.03 -18.76
C ARG A 54 -17.73 -7.67 -19.80
N TYR A 55 -17.04 -6.86 -20.61
CA TYR A 55 -16.26 -7.32 -21.76
C TYR A 55 -14.76 -7.37 -21.43
N TYR A 56 -14.16 -8.54 -21.64
CA TYR A 56 -12.71 -8.70 -21.53
C TYR A 56 -12.05 -8.21 -22.81
N SER A 57 -11.50 -6.99 -22.76
CA SER A 57 -10.72 -6.40 -23.84
C SER A 57 -9.21 -6.41 -23.53
N LEU A 58 -8.40 -6.32 -24.58
CA LEU A 58 -6.96 -6.05 -24.44
C LEU A 58 -6.73 -4.76 -23.62
N TYR A 59 -7.55 -3.74 -23.86
CA TYR A 59 -7.54 -2.48 -23.12
C TYR A 59 -7.72 -2.68 -21.60
N ASN A 60 -8.71 -3.46 -21.17
CA ASN A 60 -8.96 -3.75 -19.75
C ASN A 60 -7.79 -4.53 -19.13
N THR A 61 -7.19 -5.48 -19.88
CA THR A 61 -6.01 -6.24 -19.42
C THR A 61 -4.79 -5.35 -19.23
N VAL A 62 -4.55 -4.42 -20.17
CA VAL A 62 -3.45 -3.45 -20.10
C VAL A 62 -3.63 -2.51 -18.92
N LEU A 63 -4.83 -1.93 -18.74
CA LEU A 63 -5.13 -1.04 -17.61
C LEU A 63 -5.01 -1.74 -16.27
N TRP A 64 -5.52 -2.97 -16.15
CA TRP A 64 -5.40 -3.76 -14.94
C TRP A 64 -3.93 -4.01 -14.58
N THR A 65 -3.13 -4.43 -15.56
CA THR A 65 -1.68 -4.67 -15.39
C THR A 65 -0.93 -3.40 -15.02
N PHE A 66 -1.21 -2.29 -15.72
CA PHE A 66 -0.68 -0.97 -15.42
C PHE A 66 -1.00 -0.54 -13.99
N SER A 67 -2.24 -0.76 -13.54
CA SER A 67 -2.66 -0.41 -12.17
C SER A 67 -1.84 -1.14 -11.10
N LEU A 68 -1.43 -2.40 -11.34
CA LEU A 68 -0.62 -3.18 -10.40
C LEU A 68 0.81 -2.66 -10.31
N TYR A 69 1.44 -2.37 -11.45
CA TYR A 69 2.80 -1.80 -11.45
C TYR A 69 2.81 -0.39 -10.86
N LEU A 70 1.82 0.44 -11.21
CA LEU A 70 1.72 1.79 -10.69
C LEU A 70 1.51 1.79 -9.17
N GLU A 71 0.65 0.91 -8.64
CA GLU A 71 0.42 0.78 -7.21
C GLU A 71 1.69 0.41 -6.44
N ALA A 72 2.54 -0.44 -7.02
CA ALA A 72 3.79 -0.86 -6.40
C ALA A 72 4.72 0.33 -6.14
N VAL A 73 4.76 1.31 -7.04
CA VAL A 73 5.64 2.48 -6.96
C VAL A 73 4.96 3.74 -6.42
N ALA A 74 3.61 3.76 -6.33
CA ALA A 74 2.82 4.92 -5.93
C ALA A 74 3.20 5.48 -4.54
N ILE A 75 3.72 4.63 -3.65
CA ILE A 75 4.15 5.03 -2.30
C ILE A 75 5.49 5.78 -2.27
N LEU A 76 6.34 5.67 -3.30
CA LEU A 76 7.69 6.26 -3.31
C LEU A 76 7.71 7.75 -2.92
N PRO A 77 6.86 8.64 -3.48
CA PRO A 77 6.87 10.04 -3.10
C PRO A 77 6.52 10.29 -1.63
N GLN A 78 5.71 9.42 -1.01
CA GLN A 78 5.38 9.51 0.41
C GLN A 78 6.56 9.05 1.28
N LEU A 79 7.25 7.97 0.93
CA LEU A 79 8.43 7.51 1.68
C LEU A 79 9.55 8.55 1.63
N ILE A 80 9.81 9.12 0.44
CA ILE A 80 10.80 10.19 0.26
C ILE A 80 10.43 11.43 1.08
N LEU A 81 9.14 11.79 1.14
CA LEU A 81 8.67 12.89 1.97
C LEU A 81 8.93 12.62 3.46
N LEU A 82 8.71 11.38 3.93
CA LEU A 82 8.98 11.01 5.31
C LEU A 82 10.48 11.01 5.63
N GLN A 83 11.35 10.56 4.72
CA GLN A 83 12.80 10.63 4.90
C GLN A 83 13.29 12.09 5.03
N ARG A 84 12.71 13.01 4.24
CA ARG A 84 13.03 14.44 4.30
C ARG A 84 12.44 15.13 5.54
N THR A 85 11.42 14.53 6.16
CA THR A 85 10.70 15.11 7.29
C THR A 85 11.29 14.56 8.60
N LYS A 86 12.01 15.39 9.34
CA LYS A 86 12.59 14.99 10.65
C LYS A 86 11.52 14.64 11.70
N ASN A 87 10.38 15.32 11.61
CA ASN A 87 9.17 15.31 12.45
C ASN A 87 8.02 14.39 11.98
N ILE A 88 8.05 13.05 12.10
CA ILE A 88 6.93 12.23 11.60
C ILE A 88 5.82 12.10 12.67
N ASP A 89 4.61 12.53 12.33
CA ASP A 89 3.43 12.34 13.21
C ASP A 89 3.06 10.86 13.33
N ASN A 90 2.67 10.43 14.52
CA ASN A 90 2.25 9.04 14.79
C ASN A 90 1.11 8.58 13.86
N LEU A 91 0.11 9.45 13.60
CA LEU A 91 -0.99 9.12 12.70
C LEU A 91 -0.51 8.87 11.26
N THR A 92 0.46 9.64 10.78
CA THR A 92 1.07 9.45 9.46
C THR A 92 1.87 8.15 9.43
N ALA A 93 2.62 7.84 10.50
CA ALA A 93 3.36 6.60 10.62
C ALA A 93 2.43 5.37 10.62
N HIS A 94 1.34 5.40 11.40
CA HIS A 94 0.34 4.33 11.43
C HIS A 94 -0.35 4.13 10.07
N TYR A 95 -0.69 5.22 9.38
CA TYR A 95 -1.23 5.15 8.02
C TYR A 95 -0.28 4.39 7.07
N VAL A 96 0.99 4.81 6.99
CA VAL A 96 1.98 4.20 6.09
C VAL A 96 2.28 2.75 6.51
N PHE A 97 2.30 2.46 7.81
CA PHE A 97 2.46 1.10 8.33
C PHE A 97 1.32 0.18 7.90
N LEU A 98 0.06 0.60 8.09
CA LEU A 98 -1.11 -0.17 7.66
C LEU A 98 -1.11 -0.36 6.13
N LEU A 99 -0.68 0.66 5.38
CA LEU A 99 -0.54 0.59 3.92
C LEU A 99 0.56 -0.40 3.48
N GLY A 100 1.64 -0.56 4.22
CA GLY A 100 2.58 -1.65 3.97
C GLY A 100 2.00 -3.01 4.38
N ALA A 101 1.33 -3.06 5.53
CA ALA A 101 0.91 -4.31 6.17
C ALA A 101 -0.13 -5.06 5.34
N TYR A 102 -1.07 -4.36 4.70
CA TYR A 102 -2.01 -5.03 3.80
C TYR A 102 -1.29 -5.75 2.66
N ARG A 103 -0.20 -5.18 2.13
CA ARG A 103 0.55 -5.77 1.03
C ARG A 103 1.29 -7.03 1.46
N ALA A 104 1.87 -7.01 2.67
CA ALA A 104 2.47 -8.21 3.27
C ALA A 104 1.42 -9.33 3.47
N LEU A 105 0.21 -8.99 3.93
CA LEU A 105 -0.90 -9.94 4.04
C LEU A 105 -1.32 -10.50 2.67
N TYR A 106 -1.27 -9.68 1.62
CA TYR A 106 -1.51 -10.12 0.24
C TYR A 106 -0.39 -11.03 -0.31
N LEU A 107 0.86 -10.85 0.09
CA LEU A 107 1.93 -11.81 -0.23
C LEU A 107 1.67 -13.15 0.46
N LEU A 108 1.36 -13.14 1.76
CA LEU A 108 0.98 -14.34 2.51
C LEU A 108 -0.25 -15.03 1.90
N ASN A 109 -1.19 -14.24 1.40
CA ASN A 109 -2.33 -14.74 0.66
C ASN A 109 -1.92 -15.60 -0.54
N TRP A 110 -0.98 -15.10 -1.35
CA TRP A 110 -0.55 -15.80 -2.55
C TRP A 110 0.28 -17.03 -2.22
N VAL A 111 1.11 -16.98 -1.17
CA VAL A 111 1.81 -18.15 -0.63
C VAL A 111 0.79 -19.22 -0.21
N TYR A 112 -0.22 -18.84 0.59
CA TYR A 112 -1.28 -19.77 1.01
C TYR A 112 -2.03 -20.38 -0.19
N ARG A 113 -2.39 -19.56 -1.19
CA ARG A 113 -3.06 -20.03 -2.41
C ARG A 113 -2.17 -20.92 -3.27
N PHE A 114 -0.85 -20.72 -3.26
CA PHE A 114 0.10 -21.54 -3.99
C PHE A 114 0.13 -22.99 -3.44
N PHE A 115 0.03 -23.15 -2.11
CA PHE A 115 0.02 -24.45 -1.46
C PHE A 115 -1.36 -25.13 -1.45
N MET A 116 -2.44 -24.36 -1.22
CA MET A 116 -3.78 -24.91 -0.98
C MET A 116 -4.71 -24.95 -2.20
N GLU A 117 -4.53 -24.03 -3.16
CA GLU A 117 -5.35 -23.96 -4.37
C GLU A 117 -4.52 -24.39 -5.60
N THR A 118 -5.19 -24.83 -6.67
CA THR A 118 -4.59 -25.28 -7.93
C THR A 118 -3.49 -24.31 -8.38
N HIS A 119 -2.30 -24.81 -8.78
CA HIS A 119 -1.05 -24.06 -9.10
C HIS A 119 -1.14 -23.05 -10.28
N ARG A 120 -2.18 -22.22 -10.35
CA ARG A 120 -2.26 -21.09 -11.29
C ARG A 120 -1.44 -19.94 -10.75
N ILE A 121 -0.15 -19.94 -11.05
CA ILE A 121 0.76 -18.85 -10.71
C ILE A 121 0.53 -17.69 -11.70
N ARG A 122 -0.06 -16.60 -11.20
CA ARG A 122 -0.12 -15.33 -11.93
C ARG A 122 1.08 -14.48 -11.50
N TRP A 123 2.13 -14.47 -12.30
CA TRP A 123 3.42 -13.84 -11.97
C TRP A 123 3.34 -12.32 -11.79
N ILE A 124 2.44 -11.64 -12.49
CA ILE A 124 2.31 -10.16 -12.45
C ILE A 124 1.99 -9.64 -11.03
N PRO A 125 0.94 -10.15 -10.33
CA PRO A 125 0.71 -9.82 -8.92
C PRO A 125 1.91 -10.09 -8.01
N TRP A 126 2.57 -11.25 -8.16
CA TRP A 126 3.74 -11.60 -7.34
C TRP A 126 4.87 -10.60 -7.50
N LEU A 127 5.26 -10.28 -8.74
CA LEU A 127 6.34 -9.34 -9.04
C LEU A 127 6.02 -7.95 -8.46
N SER A 128 4.84 -7.41 -8.77
CA SER A 128 4.41 -6.09 -8.28
C SER A 128 4.31 -6.05 -6.75
N GLY A 129 3.76 -7.09 -6.12
CA GLY A 129 3.63 -7.14 -4.66
C GLY A 129 4.96 -7.32 -3.92
N LEU A 130 5.92 -8.04 -4.51
CA LEU A 130 7.28 -8.15 -3.97
C LEU A 130 8.00 -6.81 -4.03
N VAL A 131 7.97 -6.14 -5.20
CA VAL A 131 8.56 -4.80 -5.36
C VAL A 131 7.94 -3.84 -4.34
N GLN A 132 6.61 -3.81 -4.23
CA GLN A 132 5.93 -2.92 -3.30
C GLN A 132 6.31 -3.20 -1.85
N THR A 133 6.36 -4.47 -1.43
CA THR A 133 6.73 -4.83 -0.05
C THR A 133 8.19 -4.51 0.24
N ALA A 134 9.08 -4.74 -0.73
CA ALA A 134 10.50 -4.40 -0.60
C ALA A 134 10.71 -2.90 -0.36
N LEU A 135 9.93 -2.03 -1.02
CA LEU A 135 9.97 -0.59 -0.78
C LEU A 135 9.55 -0.19 0.64
N TYR A 136 8.69 -0.98 1.30
CA TYR A 136 8.30 -0.74 2.71
C TYR A 136 9.27 -1.34 3.73
N ALA A 137 10.21 -2.20 3.33
CA ALA A 137 11.05 -2.94 4.26
C ALA A 137 11.87 -2.02 5.19
N ASP A 138 12.48 -0.98 4.61
CA ASP A 138 13.26 0.02 5.34
C ASP A 138 12.37 0.78 6.35
N PHE A 139 11.21 1.25 5.89
CA PHE A 139 10.23 1.93 6.76
C PHE A 139 9.78 1.04 7.93
N PHE A 140 9.48 -0.24 7.67
CA PHE A 140 9.06 -1.16 8.72
C PHE A 140 10.13 -1.39 9.78
N TYR A 141 11.39 -1.49 9.37
CA TYR A 141 12.50 -1.64 10.30
C TYR A 141 12.55 -0.46 11.29
N TYR A 142 12.55 0.78 10.78
CA TYR A 142 12.59 1.98 11.62
C TYR A 142 11.31 2.17 12.45
N TYR A 143 10.14 1.83 11.89
CA TYR A 143 8.87 1.89 12.61
C TYR A 143 8.85 0.95 13.81
N ILE A 144 9.27 -0.31 13.64
CA ILE A 144 9.31 -1.30 14.72
C ILE A 144 10.35 -0.89 15.78
N ASN A 145 11.50 -0.36 15.37
CA ASN A 145 12.52 0.12 16.30
C ASN A 145 12.02 1.31 17.14
N SER A 146 11.41 2.30 16.50
CA SER A 146 10.78 3.45 17.16
C SER A 146 9.69 3.03 18.14
N TRP A 147 8.85 2.05 17.76
CA TRP A 147 7.81 1.52 18.64
C TRP A 147 8.37 0.78 19.88
N LYS A 148 9.40 -0.05 19.70
CA LYS A 148 10.05 -0.76 20.82
C LYS A 148 10.73 0.18 21.81
N ASN A 149 11.38 1.23 21.31
CA ASN A 149 12.13 2.17 22.14
C ASN A 149 11.28 3.32 22.68
N ASN A 150 9.98 3.39 22.32
CA ASN A 150 9.08 4.52 22.61
C ASN A 150 9.64 5.89 22.16
N GLU A 151 10.46 5.88 21.12
CA GLU A 151 11.05 7.09 20.54
C GLU A 151 10.22 7.57 19.35
N LYS A 152 10.29 8.88 19.04
CA LYS A 152 9.65 9.41 17.83
C LYS A 152 10.31 8.84 16.58
N LEU A 153 9.50 8.42 15.61
CA LEU A 153 9.98 7.86 14.36
C LEU A 153 10.83 8.87 13.60
N LYS A 154 12.09 8.48 13.32
CA LYS A 154 13.03 9.21 12.49
C LYS A 154 13.58 8.24 11.44
N LEU A 155 13.42 8.58 10.18
CA LEU A 155 14.03 7.85 9.09
C LEU A 155 15.43 8.42 8.81
N PRO A 156 16.40 7.59 8.37
CA PRO A 156 17.68 8.08 7.90
C PRO A 156 17.46 8.97 6.67
N ALA A 157 18.22 10.06 6.61
CA ALA A 157 18.16 11.04 5.53
C ALA A 157 18.91 10.56 4.29
#